data_AF-A0A376KWN0-F1
#
_entry.id   AF-A0A376KWN0-F1
#
_cell.length_a   1.000
_cell.length_b   1.000
_cell.length_c   1.000
_cell.angle_alpha   90.00
_cell.angle_beta   90.00
_cell.angle_gamma   90.00
#
_symmetry.space_group_name_H-M   'P 1'
#
loop_
_entity.id
_entity.type
_entity.pdbx_description
1 polymer ?
#
loop_
_entity_poly.entity_id
_entity_poly.type
_entity_poly.pdbx_seq_one_letter_code
_entity_poly.pdbx_strand_id
1 'polypeptide(L)'
;MLIIWFQNGWDEQYVEAGGPGSPNFHKSNALKTMRKQPQLQGKLLAKGSWDYQLVDELVPQPGDIVLPKPRYSGFFNTPLDSILRSRGIRHLVFTGIATNVCVESTLRDGFFLEYFGVVLEDATHQAGPEFAQKAALFNIETFFWLGQRRRNVLRRAFSHILCSYRLRSLTMPKSVIIPAGSSAPLAPFVPGTLADGVVYVSGTLAFDQHNNVLFADDPKAQTRHVLETIRKVIETAGGTMADVTFNSIFITDWKNYAAINEIYAEFFPGDKPARFCIQCGLVKPDALVEIATIAHIAK
;
A
#
# COMPACT_ATOMS: atom_id res chain seq x y z
N MET A 1 12.10 18.52 2.12
CA MET A 1 11.79 17.31 2.90
C MET A 1 10.28 17.18 2.88
N LEU A 2 9.73 16.03 2.47
CA LEU A 2 8.28 15.85 2.43
C LEU A 2 7.74 15.73 3.86
N ILE A 3 6.74 16.53 4.23
CA ILE A 3 6.04 16.41 5.51
C ILE A 3 4.64 15.83 5.27
N ILE A 4 4.26 14.86 6.13
CA ILE A 4 2.91 14.29 6.16
C ILE A 4 2.23 14.80 7.43
N TRP A 5 1.19 15.60 7.25
CA TRP A 5 0.39 16.21 8.31
C TRP A 5 -0.85 15.37 8.56
N PHE A 6 -1.02 14.85 9.77
CA PHE A 6 -2.23 14.11 10.10
C PHE A 6 -3.32 15.00 10.69
N GLN A 7 -4.53 14.90 10.16
CA GLN A 7 -5.72 15.49 10.75
C GLN A 7 -6.58 14.39 11.36
N ASN A 8 -6.59 14.33 12.68
CA ASN A 8 -7.29 13.27 13.41
C ASN A 8 -8.74 13.66 13.69
N GLY A 9 -9.69 13.00 13.03
CA GLY A 9 -11.10 13.29 13.21
C GLY A 9 -12.00 12.41 12.34
N TRP A 10 -13.28 12.74 12.33
CA TRP A 10 -14.32 11.93 11.72
C TRP A 10 -15.26 12.76 10.84
N ASP A 11 -15.97 12.09 9.95
CA ASP A 11 -17.07 12.66 9.20
C ASP A 11 -18.14 13.30 10.12
N GLU A 12 -18.95 14.21 9.56
CA GLU A 12 -19.99 14.94 10.30
C GLU A 12 -20.99 14.02 11.02
N GLN A 13 -21.21 12.82 10.49
CA GLN A 13 -22.12 11.82 11.05
C GLN A 13 -21.41 10.86 12.02
N TYR A 14 -20.09 10.99 12.21
CA TYR A 14 -19.24 10.14 13.05
C TYR A 14 -19.33 8.65 12.71
N VAL A 15 -19.67 8.31 11.46
CA VAL A 15 -19.72 6.93 10.97
C VAL A 15 -18.33 6.31 11.06
N GLU A 16 -17.29 7.05 10.65
CA GLU A 16 -15.90 6.65 10.73
C GLU A 16 -15.45 6.43 12.17
N ALA A 17 -16.04 7.14 13.14
CA ALA A 17 -15.69 7.02 14.56
C ALA A 17 -16.09 5.65 15.14
N GLY A 18 -17.13 5.03 14.58
CA GLY A 18 -17.72 3.79 15.05
C GLY A 18 -18.72 4.01 16.19
N GLY A 19 -19.83 3.27 16.14
CA GLY A 19 -20.90 3.34 17.13
C GLY A 19 -20.64 2.57 18.43
N PRO A 20 -21.67 2.32 19.26
CA PRO A 20 -21.54 1.69 20.58
C PRO A 20 -20.84 0.31 20.61
N GLY A 21 -20.83 -0.43 19.50
CA GLY A 21 -20.09 -1.68 19.37
C GLY A 21 -18.58 -1.53 19.13
N SER A 22 -18.08 -0.31 18.88
CA SER A 22 -16.67 -0.05 18.57
C SER A 22 -15.85 0.21 19.83
N PRO A 23 -14.65 -0.38 19.99
CA PRO A 23 -13.72 -0.01 21.05
C PRO A 23 -13.37 1.49 21.04
N ASN A 24 -13.33 2.11 19.86
CA ASN A 24 -13.05 3.53 19.72
C ASN A 24 -14.11 4.39 20.41
N PHE A 25 -15.38 4.03 20.29
CA PHE A 25 -16.48 4.66 21.02
C PHE A 25 -16.18 4.69 22.53
N HIS A 26 -15.76 3.57 23.10
CA HIS A 26 -15.48 3.45 24.53
C HIS A 26 -14.20 4.14 24.99
N LYS A 27 -13.17 4.23 24.14
CA LYS A 27 -11.82 4.67 24.56
C LYS A 27 -11.45 6.08 24.14
N SER A 28 -11.93 6.57 23.00
CA SER A 28 -11.63 7.92 22.49
C SER A 28 -12.02 8.99 23.51
N ASN A 29 -11.10 9.92 23.78
CA ASN A 29 -11.36 11.02 24.71
C ASN A 29 -12.50 11.91 24.21
N ALA A 30 -12.52 12.28 22.93
CA ALA A 30 -13.59 13.09 22.35
C ALA A 30 -14.96 12.40 22.48
N LEU A 31 -15.06 11.11 22.11
CA LEU A 31 -16.32 10.36 22.20
C LEU A 31 -16.79 10.15 23.66
N LYS A 32 -15.86 9.87 24.58
CA LYS A 32 -16.17 9.82 26.02
C LYS A 32 -16.67 11.17 26.53
N THR A 33 -16.03 12.27 26.12
CA THR A 33 -16.42 13.62 26.52
C THR A 33 -17.81 13.96 25.98
N MET A 34 -18.10 13.71 24.71
CA MET A 34 -19.44 13.93 24.13
C MET A 34 -20.53 13.09 24.80
N ARG A 35 -20.23 11.87 25.24
CA ARG A 35 -21.19 11.08 26.05
C ARG A 35 -21.44 11.64 27.44
N LYS A 36 -20.40 12.16 28.09
CA LYS A 36 -20.54 12.82 29.40
C LYS A 36 -21.21 14.18 29.29
N GLN A 37 -21.08 14.84 28.14
CA GLN A 37 -21.54 16.19 27.85
C GLN A 37 -22.28 16.21 26.51
N PRO A 38 -23.56 15.80 26.48
CA PRO A 38 -24.34 15.67 25.24
C PRO A 38 -24.42 16.95 24.39
N GLN A 39 -24.26 18.13 25.00
CA GLN A 39 -24.21 19.41 24.27
C GLN A 39 -22.99 19.57 23.35
N LEU A 40 -21.96 18.72 23.53
CA LEU A 40 -20.78 18.65 22.68
C LEU A 40 -20.93 17.63 21.54
N GLN A 41 -22.04 16.90 21.49
CA GLN A 41 -22.28 15.91 20.43
C GLN A 41 -22.15 16.56 19.06
N GLY A 42 -21.30 15.97 18.21
CA GLY A 42 -21.06 16.47 16.86
C GLY A 42 -20.05 17.62 16.75
N LYS A 43 -19.44 18.05 17.87
CA LYS A 43 -18.60 19.27 17.90
C LYS A 43 -17.11 19.02 18.09
N LEU A 44 -16.71 17.79 18.43
CA LEU A 44 -15.31 17.47 18.73
C LEU A 44 -14.69 16.60 17.64
N LEU A 45 -13.56 17.05 17.07
CA LEU A 45 -12.81 16.38 15.99
C LEU A 45 -13.68 16.04 14.77
N ALA A 46 -14.63 16.92 14.44
CA ALA A 46 -15.45 16.79 13.24
C ALA A 46 -14.69 17.39 12.04
N LYS A 47 -14.70 16.73 10.89
CA LYS A 47 -14.08 17.30 9.67
C LYS A 47 -14.66 18.69 9.41
N GLY A 48 -13.78 19.67 9.24
CA GLY A 48 -14.14 21.06 9.02
C GLY A 48 -14.31 21.91 10.29
N SER A 49 -14.33 21.32 11.49
CA SER A 49 -14.32 22.09 12.74
C SER A 49 -12.92 22.61 13.08
N TRP A 50 -12.85 23.65 13.91
CA TRP A 50 -11.58 24.28 14.28
C TRP A 50 -10.63 23.31 14.99
N ASP A 51 -11.15 22.40 15.81
CA ASP A 51 -10.37 21.43 16.58
C ASP A 51 -9.93 20.20 15.77
N TYR A 52 -10.37 20.11 14.52
CA TYR A 52 -9.88 19.17 13.51
C TYR A 52 -8.73 19.76 12.67
N GLN A 53 -8.65 21.08 12.56
CA GLN A 53 -7.61 21.75 11.77
C GLN A 53 -6.23 21.64 12.42
N LEU A 54 -5.20 21.83 11.61
CA LEU A 54 -3.86 22.06 12.11
C LEU A 54 -3.83 23.41 12.84
N VAL A 55 -2.98 23.53 13.85
CA VAL A 55 -2.78 24.81 14.56
C VAL A 55 -2.20 25.85 13.59
N ASP A 56 -2.54 27.12 13.79
CA ASP A 56 -2.18 28.21 12.89
C ASP A 56 -0.66 28.36 12.70
N GLU A 57 0.14 27.96 13.70
CA GLU A 57 1.59 27.99 13.66
C GLU A 57 2.20 26.91 12.75
N LEU A 58 1.43 25.89 12.39
CA LEU A 58 1.88 24.73 11.62
C LEU A 58 1.17 24.68 10.26
N VAL A 59 1.70 25.44 9.30
CA VAL A 59 1.14 25.57 7.96
C VAL A 59 1.84 24.63 6.97
N PRO A 60 1.11 23.67 6.35
CA PRO A 60 1.65 22.82 5.30
C PRO A 60 2.21 23.64 4.13
N GLN A 61 3.36 23.21 3.60
CA GLN A 61 4.02 23.86 2.48
C GLN A 61 3.67 23.19 1.14
N PRO A 62 3.87 23.86 -0.02
CA PRO A 62 3.70 23.23 -1.31
C PRO A 62 4.51 21.93 -1.44
N GLY A 63 3.82 20.84 -1.74
CA GLY A 63 4.41 19.50 -1.85
C GLY A 63 4.24 18.63 -0.60
N ASP A 64 3.84 19.20 0.54
CA ASP A 64 3.43 18.42 1.71
C ASP A 64 2.11 17.67 1.46
N ILE A 65 1.87 16.66 2.29
CA ILE A 65 0.65 15.84 2.22
C ILE A 65 -0.12 16.03 3.52
N VAL A 66 -1.37 16.48 3.41
CA VAL A 66 -2.30 16.51 4.53
C VAL A 66 -3.20 15.28 4.44
N LEU A 67 -3.21 14.47 5.50
CA LEU A 67 -3.92 13.20 5.52
C LEU A 67 -4.91 13.11 6.69
N PRO A 68 -6.22 12.94 6.42
CA PRO A 68 -7.18 12.62 7.45
C PRO A 68 -6.92 11.22 8.00
N LYS A 69 -6.99 11.05 9.32
CA LYS A 69 -6.95 9.73 9.95
C LYS A 69 -8.09 9.58 10.98
N PRO A 70 -8.89 8.49 10.90
CA PRO A 70 -9.99 8.27 11.84
C PRO A 70 -9.57 7.49 13.10
N ARG A 71 -8.33 7.00 13.15
CA ARG A 71 -7.77 6.17 14.25
C ARG A 71 -6.39 6.67 14.67
N TYR A 72 -5.84 6.07 15.73
CA TYR A 72 -4.55 6.48 16.28
C TYR A 72 -3.41 6.31 15.27
N SER A 73 -3.29 5.12 14.67
CA SER A 73 -2.31 4.87 13.62
C SER A 73 -2.63 5.64 12.35
N GLY A 74 -1.63 6.31 11.80
CA GLY A 74 -1.68 6.95 10.50
C GLY A 74 -1.84 5.97 9.34
N PHE A 75 -1.59 4.66 9.53
CA PHE A 75 -1.75 3.63 8.49
C PHE A 75 -3.16 3.01 8.47
N PHE A 76 -3.88 3.07 9.58
CA PHE A 76 -5.16 2.38 9.69
C PHE A 76 -6.27 3.14 8.96
N ASN A 77 -6.86 2.50 7.93
CA ASN A 77 -7.89 3.09 7.06
C ASN A 77 -7.46 4.43 6.43
N THR A 78 -6.21 4.54 6.01
CA THR A 78 -5.71 5.69 5.25
C THR A 78 -4.91 5.21 4.04
N PRO A 79 -4.72 6.04 3.01
CA PRO A 79 -3.83 5.74 1.88
C PRO A 79 -2.33 5.91 2.21
N LEU A 80 -1.92 6.06 3.47
CA LEU A 80 -0.55 6.38 3.86
C LEU A 80 0.48 5.39 3.28
N ASP A 81 0.22 4.08 3.39
CA ASP A 81 1.15 3.06 2.86
C ASP A 81 1.34 3.20 1.36
N SER A 82 0.25 3.31 0.59
CA SER A 82 0.30 3.51 -0.86
C SER A 82 1.02 4.80 -1.24
N ILE A 83 0.79 5.89 -0.48
CA ILE A 83 1.45 7.19 -0.68
C ILE A 83 2.96 7.07 -0.51
N LEU A 84 3.40 6.40 0.56
CA LEU A 84 4.81 6.23 0.89
C LEU A 84 5.51 5.29 -0.11
N ARG A 85 4.92 4.12 -0.40
CA ARG A 85 5.47 3.14 -1.36
C ARG A 85 5.58 3.69 -2.77
N SER A 86 4.55 4.39 -3.27
CA SER A 86 4.59 5.01 -4.61
C SER A 86 5.71 6.06 -4.76
N ARG A 87 6.20 6.61 -3.64
CA ARG A 87 7.33 7.55 -3.58
C ARG A 87 8.65 6.87 -3.18
N GLY A 88 8.64 5.55 -2.96
CA GLY A 88 9.76 4.77 -2.45
C GLY A 88 10.25 5.21 -1.07
N ILE A 89 9.42 5.89 -0.28
CA ILE A 89 9.83 6.32 1.06
C ILE A 89 9.83 5.10 1.97
N ARG A 90 10.95 4.79 2.61
CA ARG A 90 11.07 3.68 3.57
C ARG A 90 11.51 4.13 4.96
N HIS A 91 12.05 5.34 5.08
CA HIS A 91 12.50 5.92 6.34
C HIS A 91 11.53 7.02 6.78
N LEU A 92 11.01 6.88 7.99
CA LEU A 92 10.01 7.79 8.54
C LEU A 92 10.54 8.43 9.82
N VAL A 93 10.44 9.74 9.90
CA VAL A 93 10.73 10.50 11.12
C VAL A 93 9.40 10.88 11.76
N PHE A 94 9.23 10.52 13.02
CA PHE A 94 8.01 10.67 13.78
C PHE A 94 8.18 11.75 14.85
N THR A 95 7.19 12.64 14.92
CA THR A 95 7.06 13.74 15.88
C THR A 95 5.58 13.97 16.18
N GLY A 96 5.26 14.63 17.28
CA GLY A 96 3.90 15.04 17.62
C GLY A 96 3.46 14.63 19.03
N ILE A 97 2.16 14.80 19.28
CA ILE A 97 1.57 14.58 20.60
C ILE A 97 1.02 13.16 20.76
N ALA A 98 0.92 12.76 22.03
CA ALA A 98 0.59 11.42 22.48
C ALA A 98 1.56 10.34 21.95
N THR A 99 2.83 10.43 22.35
CA THR A 99 3.92 9.50 21.99
C THR A 99 3.48 8.03 22.14
N ASN A 100 3.02 7.66 23.33
CA ASN A 100 2.55 6.32 23.72
C ASN A 100 1.20 5.91 23.10
N VAL A 101 0.63 6.72 22.22
CA VAL A 101 -0.64 6.45 21.56
C VAL A 101 -0.46 6.63 20.05
N CYS A 102 -0.70 7.82 19.49
CA CYS A 102 -0.75 8.03 18.04
C CYS A 102 0.62 7.84 17.38
N VAL A 103 1.69 8.38 17.97
CA VAL A 103 3.04 8.31 17.40
C VAL A 103 3.52 6.87 17.38
N GLU A 104 3.53 6.20 18.54
CA GLU A 104 3.99 4.82 18.67
C GLU A 104 3.09 3.83 17.91
N SER A 105 1.76 4.03 17.86
CA SER A 105 0.88 3.17 17.05
C SER A 105 1.22 3.26 15.56
N THR A 106 1.44 4.48 15.05
CA THR A 106 1.81 4.67 13.63
C THR A 106 3.19 4.09 13.35
N LEU A 107 4.14 4.25 14.28
CA LEU A 107 5.48 3.68 14.17
C LEU A 107 5.45 2.17 14.16
N ARG A 108 4.69 1.53 15.06
CA ARG A 108 4.57 0.07 15.14
C ARG A 108 3.94 -0.51 13.88
N ASP A 109 2.85 0.09 13.40
CA ASP A 109 2.25 -0.33 12.12
C ASP A 109 3.22 -0.12 10.95
N GLY A 110 3.95 1.01 10.95
CA GLY A 110 5.00 1.26 9.97
C GLY A 110 6.10 0.19 10.02
N PHE A 111 6.53 -0.22 11.21
CA PHE A 111 7.49 -1.31 11.37
C PHE A 111 6.97 -2.62 10.76
N PHE A 112 5.71 -3.00 11.04
CA PHE A 112 5.10 -4.20 10.46
C PHE A 112 4.89 -4.11 8.95
N LEU A 113 4.89 -2.90 8.39
CA LEU A 113 4.83 -2.64 6.96
C LEU A 113 6.22 -2.42 6.33
N GLU A 114 7.30 -2.79 7.04
CA GLU A 114 8.69 -2.71 6.57
C GLU A 114 9.21 -1.28 6.36
N TYR A 115 8.75 -0.33 7.19
CA TYR A 115 9.31 1.03 7.31
C TYR A 115 10.29 1.14 8.47
N PHE A 116 11.38 1.88 8.24
CA PHE A 116 12.38 2.22 9.25
C PHE A 116 11.96 3.51 9.97
N GLY A 117 11.50 3.38 11.21
CA GLY A 117 11.04 4.51 12.02
C GLY A 117 12.11 5.13 12.91
N VAL A 118 12.11 6.46 12.98
CA VAL A 118 12.90 7.25 13.92
C VAL A 118 11.96 8.18 14.68
N VAL A 119 11.98 8.17 16.01
CA VAL A 119 11.22 9.14 16.84
C VAL A 119 12.16 10.25 17.30
N LEU A 120 11.69 11.50 17.17
CA LEU A 120 12.37 12.66 17.76
C LEU A 120 11.88 12.85 19.19
N GLU A 121 12.65 12.36 20.17
CA GLU A 121 12.29 12.39 21.60
C GLU A 121 11.91 13.81 22.08
N ASP A 122 12.71 14.81 21.72
CA ASP A 122 12.53 16.22 22.08
C ASP A 122 11.41 16.93 21.29
N ALA A 123 10.88 16.28 20.27
CA ALA A 123 9.73 16.75 19.50
C ALA A 123 8.51 15.81 19.65
N THR A 124 8.43 15.08 20.76
CA THR A 124 7.24 14.28 21.11
C THR A 124 6.81 14.50 22.55
N HIS A 125 5.52 14.29 22.83
CA HIS A 125 4.99 14.40 24.18
C HIS A 125 3.92 13.33 24.45
N GLN A 126 4.01 12.64 25.58
CA GLN A 126 3.11 11.54 25.96
C GLN A 126 1.72 11.99 26.36
N ALA A 127 0.75 11.10 26.21
CA ALA A 127 -0.54 11.20 26.86
C ALA A 127 -0.47 10.58 28.26
N GLY A 128 -0.80 11.38 29.28
CA GLY A 128 -0.82 10.95 30.67
C GLY A 128 0.51 11.21 31.40
N PRO A 129 0.86 10.38 32.40
CA PRO A 129 1.98 10.64 33.29
C PRO A 129 3.34 10.50 32.60
N GLU A 130 4.37 11.15 33.15
CA GLU A 130 5.74 11.18 32.58
C GLU A 130 6.34 9.78 32.33
N PHE A 131 6.04 8.81 33.20
CA PHE A 131 6.54 7.45 33.01
C PHE A 131 6.07 6.80 31.69
N ALA A 132 4.94 7.26 31.13
CA ALA A 132 4.44 6.76 29.85
C ALA A 132 5.36 7.15 28.68
N GLN A 133 6.01 8.32 28.74
CA GLN A 133 7.02 8.72 27.76
C GLN A 133 8.22 7.77 27.81
N LYS A 134 8.75 7.55 29.02
CA LYS A 134 9.92 6.67 29.23
C LYS A 134 9.63 5.25 28.75
N ALA A 135 8.43 4.71 29.04
CA ALA A 135 8.03 3.38 28.60
C ALA A 135 7.87 3.30 27.07
N ALA A 136 7.25 4.29 26.44
CA ALA A 136 7.08 4.33 24.99
C ALA A 136 8.44 4.40 24.27
N LEU A 137 9.31 5.33 24.70
CA LEU A 137 10.65 5.47 24.12
C LEU A 137 11.49 4.21 24.34
N PHE A 138 11.43 3.59 25.52
CA PHE A 138 12.08 2.30 25.78
C PHE A 138 11.60 1.22 24.79
N ASN A 139 10.29 1.10 24.58
CA ASN A 139 9.75 0.11 23.64
C ASN A 139 10.19 0.39 22.20
N ILE A 140 10.12 1.66 21.78
CA ILE A 140 10.55 2.11 20.45
C ILE A 140 12.03 1.77 20.23
N GLU A 141 12.90 2.16 21.16
CA GLU A 141 14.34 1.91 21.08
C GLU A 141 14.67 0.40 21.12
N THR A 142 13.96 -0.38 21.93
CA THR A 142 14.29 -1.79 22.15
C THR A 142 13.79 -2.68 21.02
N PHE A 143 12.57 -2.44 20.53
CA PHE A 143 11.87 -3.41 19.67
C PHE A 143 11.65 -2.92 18.24
N PHE A 144 11.62 -1.61 18.01
CA PHE A 144 11.21 -1.04 16.71
C PHE A 144 12.28 -0.18 16.04
N TRP A 145 13.42 0.02 16.71
CA TRP A 145 14.53 0.81 16.23
C TRP A 145 15.64 -0.09 15.65
N LEU A 146 16.06 0.20 14.42
CA LEU A 146 17.08 -0.57 13.68
C LEU A 146 18.47 0.11 13.63
N GLY A 147 18.72 1.14 14.44
CA GLY A 147 20.00 1.85 14.51
C GLY A 147 20.86 1.48 15.71
N GLN A 148 22.18 1.37 15.54
CA GLN A 148 23.12 1.16 16.65
C GLN A 148 22.96 2.23 17.75
N ARG A 149 23.03 1.81 19.03
CA ARG A 149 23.22 2.65 20.23
C ARG A 149 24.34 3.68 20.01
N ARG A 150 24.04 4.84 19.44
CA ARG A 150 24.89 6.03 19.51
C ARG A 150 24.02 7.26 19.55
N ARG A 151 24.09 7.93 20.69
CA ARG A 151 23.64 9.27 21.11
C ARG A 151 23.84 10.45 20.11
N ASN A 152 24.14 10.21 18.83
CA ASN A 152 24.71 11.18 17.89
C ASN A 152 24.11 11.14 16.46
N VAL A 153 22.92 10.57 16.24
CA VAL A 153 22.28 10.59 14.90
C VAL A 153 22.01 12.04 14.44
N LEU A 154 21.58 12.92 15.34
CA LEU A 154 21.36 14.34 15.03
C LEU A 154 22.65 15.13 14.76
N ARG A 155 23.79 14.78 15.38
CA ARG A 155 25.07 15.48 15.17
C ARG A 155 25.71 15.18 13.80
N ARG A 156 25.47 13.99 13.23
CA ARG A 156 25.97 13.66 11.88
C ARG A 156 25.06 14.16 10.76
N ALA A 157 23.75 14.35 11.03
CA ALA A 157 22.83 14.91 10.05
C ALA A 157 23.08 16.40 9.75
N PHE A 158 23.58 17.17 10.72
CA PHE A 158 23.79 18.62 10.56
C PHE A 158 25.25 19.07 10.35
N SER A 159 26.25 18.19 10.53
CA SER A 159 27.67 18.54 10.34
C SER A 159 28.17 18.42 8.88
N HIS A 160 27.33 17.98 7.94
CA HIS A 160 27.68 17.82 6.52
C HIS A 160 26.89 18.77 5.61
N ILE A 161 26.75 20.04 6.01
CA ILE A 161 26.24 21.13 5.14
C ILE A 161 27.29 21.58 4.10
N LEU A 162 28.51 21.04 4.09
CA LEU A 162 29.52 21.34 3.07
C LEU A 162 30.21 20.06 2.58
N CYS A 163 29.47 19.19 1.88
CA CYS A 163 30.08 18.34 0.87
C CYS A 163 28.99 17.82 -0.08
N SER A 164 29.10 18.16 -1.35
CA SER A 164 28.27 17.68 -2.43
C SER A 164 28.31 16.15 -2.52
N TYR A 165 27.35 15.47 -1.92
CA TYR A 165 27.00 14.11 -2.31
C TYR A 165 25.52 14.09 -2.68
N ARG A 166 25.26 13.92 -3.99
CA ARG A 166 24.01 13.35 -4.48
C ARG A 166 23.80 12.04 -3.71
N LEU A 167 22.92 12.05 -2.70
CA LEU A 167 22.28 10.83 -2.23
C LEU A 167 21.49 10.29 -3.41
N ARG A 168 22.08 9.36 -4.16
CA ARG A 168 21.31 8.50 -5.06
C ARG A 168 20.28 7.82 -4.18
N SER A 169 19.01 8.08 -4.49
CA SER A 169 17.86 7.38 -3.95
C SER A 169 18.14 5.87 -3.91
N LEU A 170 18.07 5.25 -2.74
CA LEU A 170 18.00 3.78 -2.60
C LEU A 170 16.57 3.27 -2.88
N THR A 171 15.73 4.07 -3.52
CA THR A 171 14.49 3.57 -4.13
C THR A 171 14.87 2.84 -5.40
N MET A 172 14.71 1.52 -5.41
CA MET A 172 14.71 0.81 -6.67
C MET A 172 13.39 1.16 -7.36
N PRO A 173 13.40 1.85 -8.51
CA PRO A 173 12.18 2.03 -9.28
C PRO A 173 11.60 0.65 -9.63
N LYS A 174 10.29 0.59 -9.92
CA LYS A 174 9.69 -0.64 -10.44
C LYS A 174 10.53 -1.16 -11.60
N SER A 175 10.86 -2.43 -11.57
CA SER A 175 11.52 -3.07 -12.69
C SER A 175 10.45 -3.45 -13.71
N VAL A 176 10.64 -3.06 -14.96
CA VAL A 176 9.79 -3.53 -16.05
C VAL A 176 10.21 -4.95 -16.41
N ILE A 177 9.24 -5.83 -16.58
CA ILE A 177 9.47 -7.22 -16.95
C ILE A 177 9.02 -7.39 -18.39
N ILE A 178 10.01 -7.60 -19.26
CA ILE A 178 9.81 -7.77 -20.70
C ILE A 178 10.52 -9.08 -21.08
N PRO A 179 9.80 -10.20 -21.20
CA PRO A 179 10.38 -11.45 -21.68
C PRO A 179 11.07 -11.28 -23.03
N ALA A 180 12.15 -12.03 -23.25
CA ALA A 180 12.84 -12.02 -24.53
C ALA A 180 11.89 -12.46 -25.66
N GLY A 181 11.84 -11.67 -26.74
CA GLY A 181 10.93 -11.92 -27.87
C GLY A 181 9.52 -11.36 -27.71
N SER A 182 9.22 -10.61 -26.65
CA SER A 182 7.96 -9.86 -26.56
C SER A 182 7.85 -8.80 -27.67
N SER A 183 6.69 -8.75 -28.32
CA SER A 183 6.34 -7.75 -29.33
C SER A 183 5.95 -6.40 -28.71
N ALA A 184 5.86 -5.37 -29.56
CA ALA A 184 5.37 -4.06 -29.15
C ALA A 184 3.90 -4.16 -28.66
N PRO A 185 3.59 -3.63 -27.46
CA PRO A 185 2.25 -3.72 -26.89
C PRO A 185 1.25 -2.84 -27.68
N LEU A 186 -0.02 -3.22 -27.61
CA LEU A 186 -1.13 -2.49 -28.25
C LEU A 186 -1.31 -1.04 -27.74
N ALA A 187 -0.89 -0.79 -26.49
CA ALA A 187 -1.06 0.46 -25.76
C ALA A 187 0.18 0.74 -24.88
N PRO A 188 0.32 1.92 -24.25
CA PRO A 188 1.51 2.27 -23.46
C PRO A 188 1.57 1.55 -22.09
N PHE A 189 1.81 0.24 -22.13
CA PHE A 189 2.00 -0.62 -20.96
C PHE A 189 3.20 -1.57 -21.18
N VAL A 190 3.58 -2.32 -20.14
CA VAL A 190 4.63 -3.37 -20.21
C VAL A 190 4.03 -4.73 -19.84
N PRO A 191 4.58 -5.87 -20.28
CA PRO A 191 4.05 -7.21 -19.96
C PRO A 191 3.89 -7.45 -18.45
N GLY A 192 4.84 -6.98 -17.64
CA GLY A 192 4.68 -6.92 -16.20
C GLY A 192 5.59 -5.91 -15.51
N THR A 193 5.36 -5.71 -14.22
CA THR A 193 6.20 -4.89 -13.35
C THR A 193 6.48 -5.60 -12.05
N LEU A 194 7.72 -5.49 -11.57
CA LEU A 194 8.16 -6.00 -10.27
C LEU A 194 8.50 -4.83 -9.35
N ALA A 195 7.92 -4.81 -8.17
CA ALA A 195 8.28 -3.91 -7.08
C ALA A 195 8.15 -4.65 -5.75
N ASP A 196 9.17 -4.54 -4.89
CA ASP A 196 9.17 -5.11 -3.53
C ASP A 196 8.74 -6.60 -3.47
N GLY A 197 9.17 -7.41 -4.44
CA GLY A 197 8.85 -8.85 -4.46
C GLY A 197 7.48 -9.21 -5.02
N VAL A 198 6.68 -8.22 -5.42
CA VAL A 198 5.35 -8.42 -6.02
C VAL A 198 5.41 -8.16 -7.51
N VAL A 199 4.97 -9.15 -8.29
CA VAL A 199 4.84 -9.07 -9.74
C VAL A 199 3.39 -8.77 -10.09
N TYR A 200 3.19 -7.70 -10.84
CA TYR A 200 1.93 -7.38 -11.50
C TYR A 200 2.08 -7.66 -12.99
N VAL A 201 1.38 -8.69 -13.48
CA VAL A 201 1.31 -9.04 -14.90
C VAL A 201 0.10 -8.32 -15.51
N SER A 202 0.32 -7.64 -16.62
CA SER A 202 -0.72 -6.91 -17.34
C SER A 202 -1.82 -7.85 -17.87
N GLY A 203 -2.98 -7.27 -18.19
CA GLY A 203 -4.02 -7.97 -18.94
C GLY A 203 -3.45 -8.59 -20.21
N THR A 204 -3.48 -9.91 -20.26
CA THR A 204 -2.83 -10.71 -21.30
C THR A 204 -3.89 -11.41 -22.13
N LEU A 205 -3.83 -11.18 -23.45
CA LEU A 205 -4.68 -11.81 -24.46
C LEU A 205 -3.84 -12.73 -25.35
N ALA A 206 -4.50 -13.60 -26.11
CA ALA A 206 -3.86 -14.47 -27.09
C ALA A 206 -3.49 -13.69 -28.36
N PHE A 207 -2.38 -12.94 -28.32
CA PHE A 207 -1.91 -12.14 -29.45
C PHE A 207 -0.69 -12.72 -30.15
N ASP A 208 -0.62 -12.50 -31.47
CA ASP A 208 0.60 -12.62 -32.26
C ASP A 208 1.55 -11.43 -32.06
N GLN A 209 2.67 -11.44 -32.77
CA GLN A 209 3.67 -10.36 -32.71
C GLN A 209 3.17 -9.00 -33.23
N HIS A 210 2.03 -8.95 -33.91
CA HIS A 210 1.40 -7.77 -34.49
C HIS A 210 0.11 -7.35 -33.76
N ASN A 211 -0.18 -7.94 -32.59
CA ASN A 211 -1.40 -7.72 -31.79
C ASN A 211 -2.71 -8.16 -32.50
N ASN A 212 -2.63 -9.15 -33.38
CA ASN A 212 -3.81 -9.86 -33.88
C ASN A 212 -4.17 -11.01 -32.94
N VAL A 213 -5.47 -11.28 -32.78
CA VAL A 213 -5.93 -12.41 -31.97
C VAL A 213 -5.58 -13.73 -32.67
N LEU A 214 -4.93 -14.63 -31.94
CA LEU A 214 -4.67 -16.00 -32.34
C LEU A 214 -5.83 -16.92 -31.93
N PHE A 215 -6.01 -18.00 -32.68
CA PHE A 215 -6.98 -19.06 -32.35
C PHE A 215 -8.41 -18.54 -32.22
N ALA A 216 -8.91 -17.90 -33.28
CA ALA A 216 -10.31 -17.52 -33.37
C ALA A 216 -11.20 -18.72 -33.06
N ASP A 217 -12.26 -18.49 -32.27
CA ASP A 217 -13.25 -19.49 -31.83
C ASP A 217 -12.72 -20.66 -30.98
N ASP A 218 -11.43 -20.69 -30.60
CA ASP A 218 -10.86 -21.72 -29.72
C ASP A 218 -10.48 -21.13 -28.34
N PRO A 219 -11.38 -21.19 -27.35
CA PRO A 219 -11.12 -20.65 -26.02
C PRO A 219 -10.02 -21.44 -25.27
N LYS A 220 -9.78 -22.72 -25.61
CA LYS A 220 -8.74 -23.52 -24.96
C LYS A 220 -7.37 -23.06 -25.43
N ALA A 221 -7.18 -22.94 -26.73
CA ALA A 221 -5.93 -22.47 -27.31
C ALA A 221 -5.61 -21.03 -26.89
N GLN A 222 -6.60 -20.14 -26.85
CA GLN A 222 -6.41 -18.77 -26.33
C GLN A 222 -5.98 -18.78 -24.86
N THR A 223 -6.67 -19.54 -24.00
CA THR A 223 -6.33 -19.65 -22.57
C THR A 223 -4.91 -20.17 -22.36
N ARG A 224 -4.52 -21.20 -23.12
CA ARG A 224 -3.17 -21.77 -23.04
C ARG A 224 -2.11 -20.73 -23.40
N HIS A 225 -2.30 -20.02 -24.51
CA HIS A 225 -1.37 -18.98 -24.94
C HIS A 225 -1.24 -17.84 -23.92
N VAL A 226 -2.38 -17.40 -23.34
CA VAL A 226 -2.41 -16.38 -22.29
C VAL A 226 -1.61 -16.84 -21.07
N LEU A 227 -1.85 -18.05 -20.57
CA LEU A 227 -1.15 -18.57 -19.38
C LEU A 227 0.34 -18.87 -19.64
N GLU A 228 0.72 -19.29 -20.84
CA GLU A 228 2.12 -19.41 -21.23
C GLU A 228 2.84 -18.07 -21.25
N THR A 229 2.15 -17.02 -21.70
CA THR A 229 2.69 -15.66 -21.73
C THR A 229 2.85 -15.13 -20.30
N ILE A 230 1.84 -15.30 -19.44
CA ILE A 230 1.91 -14.95 -18.02
C ILE A 230 3.04 -15.69 -17.32
N ARG A 231 3.17 -17.01 -17.56
CA ARG A 231 4.26 -17.82 -17.01
C ARG A 231 5.63 -17.26 -17.40
N LYS A 232 5.84 -16.92 -18.68
CA LYS A 232 7.10 -16.31 -19.14
C LYS A 232 7.40 -14.99 -18.44
N VAL A 233 6.39 -14.15 -18.18
CA VAL A 233 6.57 -12.90 -17.43
C VAL A 233 7.01 -13.20 -15.99
N ILE A 234 6.34 -14.12 -15.31
CA ILE A 234 6.67 -14.48 -13.92
C ILE A 234 8.06 -15.12 -13.83
N GLU A 235 8.41 -16.03 -14.74
CA GLU A 235 9.74 -16.65 -14.82
C GLU A 235 10.83 -15.63 -15.11
N THR A 236 10.58 -14.66 -16.01
CA THR A 236 11.52 -13.56 -16.29
C THR A 236 11.72 -12.67 -15.06
N ALA A 237 10.69 -12.52 -14.22
CA ALA A 237 10.81 -11.81 -12.94
C ALA A 237 11.54 -12.63 -11.86
N GLY A 238 11.76 -13.93 -12.08
CA GLY A 238 12.44 -14.84 -11.14
C GLY A 238 11.51 -15.69 -10.29
N GLY A 239 10.21 -15.76 -10.59
CA GLY A 239 9.23 -16.60 -9.88
C GLY A 239 8.75 -17.80 -10.69
N THR A 240 7.69 -18.44 -10.17
CA THR A 240 7.01 -19.59 -10.76
C THR A 240 5.48 -19.43 -10.69
N MET A 241 4.73 -20.27 -11.41
CA MET A 241 3.25 -20.24 -11.34
C MET A 241 2.70 -20.58 -9.93
N ALA A 242 3.49 -21.21 -9.06
CA ALA A 242 3.11 -21.46 -7.67
C ALA A 242 3.12 -20.19 -6.81
N ASP A 243 3.82 -19.15 -7.25
CA ASP A 243 3.91 -17.86 -6.55
C ASP A 243 2.71 -16.94 -6.84
N VAL A 244 1.81 -17.37 -7.73
CA VAL A 244 0.62 -16.61 -8.09
C VAL A 244 -0.36 -16.63 -6.93
N THR A 245 -0.74 -15.43 -6.46
CA THR A 245 -1.70 -15.26 -5.37
C THR A 245 -3.09 -14.91 -5.89
N PHE A 246 -3.18 -14.20 -7.02
CA PHE A 246 -4.44 -13.72 -7.57
C PHE A 246 -4.50 -13.71 -9.10
N ASN A 247 -5.62 -14.14 -9.67
CA ASN A 247 -5.94 -13.96 -11.09
C ASN A 247 -7.27 -13.22 -11.30
N SER A 248 -7.23 -12.20 -12.16
CA SER A 248 -8.39 -11.48 -12.68
C SER A 248 -8.70 -12.02 -14.06
N ILE A 249 -9.82 -12.75 -14.21
CA ILE A 249 -10.20 -13.41 -15.46
C ILE A 249 -11.38 -12.67 -16.10
N PHE A 250 -11.22 -12.29 -17.36
CA PHE A 250 -12.23 -11.60 -18.16
C PHE A 250 -12.59 -12.48 -19.36
N ILE A 251 -13.88 -12.74 -19.57
CA ILE A 251 -14.38 -13.56 -20.68
C ILE A 251 -15.49 -12.83 -21.43
N THR A 252 -15.78 -13.26 -22.66
CA THR A 252 -16.87 -12.69 -23.48
C THR A 252 -18.16 -13.50 -23.44
N ASP A 253 -18.10 -14.82 -23.19
CA ASP A 253 -19.26 -15.71 -23.13
C ASP A 253 -19.06 -16.83 -22.09
N TRP A 254 -20.04 -17.03 -21.21
CA TRP A 254 -20.06 -18.09 -20.21
C TRP A 254 -20.06 -19.51 -20.80
N LYS A 255 -20.46 -19.69 -22.06
CA LYS A 255 -20.35 -20.98 -22.76
C LYS A 255 -18.90 -21.49 -22.82
N ASN A 256 -17.94 -20.58 -22.86
CA ASN A 256 -16.51 -20.91 -22.91
C ASN A 256 -15.90 -21.21 -21.53
N TYR A 257 -16.64 -20.96 -20.44
CA TYR A 257 -16.11 -21.02 -19.08
C TYR A 257 -15.57 -22.41 -18.71
N ALA A 258 -16.23 -23.50 -19.12
CA ALA A 258 -15.76 -24.85 -18.85
C ALA A 258 -14.42 -25.13 -19.55
N ALA A 259 -14.30 -24.75 -20.83
CA ALA A 259 -13.09 -24.91 -21.63
C ALA A 259 -11.90 -24.11 -21.07
N ILE A 260 -12.15 -22.86 -20.63
CA ILE A 260 -11.13 -22.01 -20.00
C ILE A 260 -10.65 -22.63 -18.68
N ASN A 261 -11.56 -23.14 -17.85
CA ASN A 261 -11.21 -23.75 -16.56
C ASN A 261 -10.39 -25.03 -16.70
N GLU A 262 -10.68 -25.85 -17.71
CA GLU A 262 -9.92 -27.06 -18.01
C GLU A 262 -8.44 -26.72 -18.22
N ILE A 263 -8.14 -25.76 -19.11
CA ILE A 263 -6.77 -25.34 -19.39
C ILE A 263 -6.16 -24.62 -18.19
N TYR A 264 -6.92 -23.74 -17.52
CA TYR A 264 -6.43 -23.01 -16.35
C TYR A 264 -5.95 -23.97 -15.25
N ALA A 265 -6.65 -25.07 -15.01
CA ALA A 265 -6.28 -26.06 -14.00
C ALA A 265 -4.93 -26.73 -14.28
N GLU A 266 -4.55 -26.90 -15.55
CA GLU A 266 -3.26 -27.48 -15.94
C GLU A 266 -2.06 -26.63 -15.49
N PHE A 267 -2.22 -25.30 -15.47
CA PHE A 267 -1.14 -24.37 -15.11
C PHE A 267 -0.98 -24.16 -13.60
N PHE A 268 -1.95 -24.63 -12.80
CA PHE A 268 -1.94 -24.52 -11.34
C PHE A 268 -2.22 -25.89 -10.70
N PRO A 269 -1.31 -26.88 -10.77
CA PRO A 269 -1.60 -28.24 -10.30
C PRO A 269 -1.79 -28.37 -8.77
N GLY A 270 -1.16 -27.51 -7.96
CA GLY A 270 -1.21 -27.54 -6.49
C GLY A 270 -2.26 -26.60 -5.86
N ASP A 271 -1.85 -25.86 -4.83
CA ASP A 271 -2.68 -24.81 -4.23
C ASP A 271 -3.07 -23.77 -5.29
N LYS A 272 -4.37 -23.51 -5.38
CA LYS A 272 -4.92 -22.64 -6.42
C LYS A 272 -4.90 -21.19 -5.93
N PRO A 273 -4.60 -20.21 -6.81
CA PRO A 273 -4.70 -18.81 -6.45
C PRO A 273 -6.14 -18.41 -6.18
N ALA A 274 -6.32 -17.35 -5.39
CA ALA A 274 -7.58 -16.63 -5.37
C ALA A 274 -7.87 -16.07 -6.78
N ARG A 275 -9.14 -15.95 -7.15
CA ARG A 275 -9.51 -15.43 -8.47
C ARG A 275 -10.91 -14.86 -8.49
N PHE A 276 -11.16 -13.98 -9.44
CA PHE A 276 -12.52 -13.71 -9.94
C PHE A 276 -12.58 -14.03 -11.44
N CYS A 277 -13.80 -14.29 -11.92
CA CYS A 277 -14.10 -14.35 -13.35
C CYS A 277 -15.36 -13.52 -13.62
N ILE A 278 -15.29 -12.60 -14.58
CA ILE A 278 -16.43 -11.78 -15.00
C ILE A 278 -16.57 -11.81 -16.52
N GLN A 279 -17.81 -11.59 -16.98
CA GLN A 279 -18.09 -11.39 -18.40
C GLN A 279 -18.07 -9.89 -18.72
N CYS A 280 -17.25 -9.47 -19.69
CA CYS A 280 -17.17 -8.07 -20.14
C CYS A 280 -16.69 -7.98 -21.60
N GLY A 281 -16.68 -6.77 -22.16
CA GLY A 281 -16.06 -6.52 -23.47
C GLY A 281 -14.53 -6.55 -23.39
N LEU A 282 -13.88 -7.07 -24.43
CA LEU A 282 -12.42 -7.09 -24.60
C LEU A 282 -11.99 -6.20 -25.78
N VAL A 283 -10.69 -5.89 -25.87
CA VAL A 283 -10.16 -4.89 -26.82
C VAL A 283 -10.24 -5.30 -28.29
N LYS A 284 -10.35 -6.60 -28.59
CA LYS A 284 -10.51 -7.14 -29.95
C LYS A 284 -11.73 -8.07 -30.01
N PRO A 285 -12.53 -8.06 -31.08
CA PRO A 285 -13.76 -8.88 -31.19
C PRO A 285 -13.53 -10.39 -31.04
N ASP A 286 -12.43 -10.89 -31.60
CA ASP A 286 -12.14 -12.34 -31.62
C ASP A 286 -11.52 -12.85 -30.31
N ALA A 287 -11.23 -11.95 -29.36
CA ALA A 287 -10.69 -12.32 -28.06
C ALA A 287 -11.77 -12.95 -27.18
N LEU A 288 -11.49 -14.13 -26.64
CA LEU A 288 -12.42 -14.91 -25.82
C LEU A 288 -12.06 -14.86 -24.33
N VAL A 289 -10.80 -14.59 -24.01
CA VAL A 289 -10.28 -14.55 -22.64
C VAL A 289 -9.13 -13.54 -22.51
N GLU A 290 -9.13 -12.82 -21.40
CA GLU A 290 -8.02 -11.99 -20.94
C GLU A 290 -7.75 -12.29 -19.47
N ILE A 291 -6.47 -12.41 -19.08
CA ILE A 291 -6.09 -12.66 -17.69
C ILE A 291 -5.02 -11.66 -17.25
N ALA A 292 -5.22 -11.05 -16.08
CA ALA A 292 -4.19 -10.31 -15.35
C ALA A 292 -3.84 -11.05 -14.05
N THR A 293 -2.57 -10.97 -13.63
CA THR A 293 -2.04 -11.84 -12.57
C THR A 293 -1.21 -11.06 -11.56
N ILE A 294 -1.34 -11.43 -10.29
CA ILE A 294 -0.47 -10.97 -9.20
C ILE A 294 0.27 -12.18 -8.62
N ALA A 295 1.59 -12.07 -8.50
CA ALA A 295 2.44 -13.07 -7.88
C ALA A 295 3.36 -12.46 -6.81
N HIS A 296 3.65 -13.22 -5.77
CA HIS A 296 4.63 -12.87 -4.72
C HIS A 296 5.84 -13.78 -4.85
N ILE A 297 6.93 -13.26 -5.41
CA ILE A 297 8.11 -14.05 -5.78
C ILE A 297 9.29 -13.91 -4.80
N ALA A 298 9.14 -13.05 -3.77
CA ALA A 298 10.19 -12.84 -2.78
C ALA A 298 10.22 -13.96 -1.73
N LYS A 299 11.42 -14.53 -1.55
CA LYS A 299 11.91 -15.13 -0.31
C LYS A 299 12.70 -14.10 0.47
#